data_AF-A0A661UXM9-F1
#
_entry.id   AF-A0A661UXM9-F1
#
_cell.length_a   1.000
_cell.length_b   1.000
_cell.length_c   1.000
_cell.angle_alpha   90.00
_cell.angle_beta   90.00
_cell.angle_gamma   90.00
#
_symmetry.space_group_name_H-M   'P 1'
#
loop_
_entity.id
_entity.type
_entity.pdbx_description
1 polymer ?
#
loop_
_entity_poly.entity_id
_entity_poly.type
_entity_poly.pdbx_seq_one_letter_code
_entity_poly.pdbx_strand_id
1 'polypeptide(L)' 'MKFGTFHLFQRPSGWSDSDVFAAELTQIESAEALGFDGVWLAE' A
#
# COMPACT_ATOMS: atom_id res chain seq x y z
N MET A 1 10.83 11.04 -15.21
CA MET A 1 10.67 11.05 -13.73
C MET A 1 9.95 9.78 -13.35
N LYS A 2 10.43 9.05 -12.34
CA LYS A 2 9.86 7.77 -11.89
C LYS A 2 9.10 8.00 -10.59
N PHE A 3 7.94 7.37 -10.42
CA PHE A 3 7.11 7.48 -9.22
C PHE A 3 7.08 6.14 -8.48
N GLY A 4 6.98 6.18 -7.16
CA GLY A 4 6.79 4.98 -6.33
C GLY A 4 5.88 5.29 -5.15
N THR A 5 5.43 4.24 -4.47
CA THR A 5 4.48 4.33 -3.35
C THR A 5 5.15 3.97 -2.03
N PHE A 6 4.72 4.61 -0.95
CA PHE A 6 5.21 4.38 0.41
C PHE A 6 4.03 4.03 1.32
N HIS A 7 4.05 2.83 1.88
CA HIS A 7 2.93 2.23 2.62
C HIS A 7 3.26 2.16 4.11
N LEU A 8 2.41 2.82 4.92
CA LEU A 8 2.55 2.93 6.37
C LEU A 8 1.72 1.89 7.14
N PHE A 9 0.79 1.20 6.47
CA PHE A 9 -0.14 0.25 7.09
C PHE A 9 -0.86 0.85 8.30
N GLN A 10 -1.34 2.08 8.16
CA GLN A 10 -2.10 2.72 9.24
C GLN A 10 -3.38 1.91 9.48
N ARG A 11 -3.72 1.71 10.76
CA ARG A 11 -4.93 1.01 11.17
C ARG A 11 -5.97 2.00 11.69
N PRO A 12 -6.93 2.43 10.86
CA PRO A 12 -8.06 3.23 11.33
C PRO A 12 -8.81 2.53 12.46
N SER A 13 -9.50 3.32 13.28
CA SER A 13 -10.37 2.76 14.32
C SER A 13 -11.42 1.83 13.73
N GLY A 14 -11.59 0.66 14.32
CA GLY A 14 -12.54 -0.37 13.88
C GLY A 14 -12.03 -1.32 12.80
N TRP A 15 -10.82 -1.10 12.26
CA TRP A 15 -10.21 -2.01 11.30
C TRP A 15 -9.38 -3.07 12.01
N SER A 16 -9.48 -4.32 11.54
CA SER A 16 -8.54 -5.37 11.89
C SER A 16 -7.24 -5.22 11.10
N ASP A 17 -6.18 -5.87 11.57
CA ASP A 17 -4.91 -5.89 10.83
C ASP A 17 -5.10 -6.50 9.42
N SER A 18 -5.94 -7.54 9.32
CA SER A 18 -6.26 -8.17 8.04
C SER A 18 -6.93 -7.20 7.06
N ASP A 19 -7.79 -6.30 7.56
CA ASP A 19 -8.45 -5.30 6.71
C ASP A 19 -7.43 -4.30 6.15
N VAL A 20 -6.48 -3.88 7.00
CA VAL A 20 -5.38 -2.99 6.59
C VAL A 20 -4.51 -3.67 5.54
N PHE A 21 -4.07 -4.90 5.78
CA PHE A 21 -3.25 -5.64 4.82
C PHE A 21 -3.96 -5.84 3.48
N ALA A 22 -5.25 -6.18 3.48
CA ALA A 22 -6.02 -6.34 2.25
C ALA A 22 -6.10 -5.02 1.46
N ALA A 23 -6.36 -3.90 2.13
CA ALA A 23 -6.46 -2.59 1.49
C ALA A 23 -5.11 -2.09 0.95
N GLU A 24 -4.02 -2.26 1.71
CA GLU A 24 -2.67 -1.86 1.28
C GLU A 24 -2.18 -2.71 0.12
N LEU A 25 -2.45 -4.03 0.13
CA LEU A 25 -2.10 -4.90 -0.99
C LEU A 25 -2.86 -4.51 -2.27
N THR A 26 -4.15 -4.19 -2.14
CA THR A 26 -4.96 -3.71 -3.28
C THR A 26 -4.39 -2.42 -3.87
N GLN A 27 -3.86 -1.52 -3.03
CA GLN A 27 -3.20 -0.29 -3.50
C GLN A 27 -1.87 -0.58 -4.21
N ILE A 28 -1.08 -1.53 -3.70
CA ILE A 28 0.19 -1.96 -4.32
C ILE A 28 -0.06 -2.55 -5.70
N GLU A 29 -1.02 -3.46 -5.83
CA GLU A 29 -1.41 -4.07 -7.12
C GLU A 29 -1.91 -2.99 -8.10
N SER A 30 -2.67 -2.01 -7.61
CA SER A 30 -3.12 -0.88 -8.43
C SER A 30 -1.95 0.00 -8.89
N ALA A 31 -0.97 0.25 -8.02
CA ALA A 31 0.22 1.02 -8.35
C ALA A 31 1.08 0.30 -9.40
N GLU A 32 1.21 -1.03 -9.32
CA GLU A 32 1.87 -1.85 -10.34
C GLU A 32 1.15 -1.71 -11.69
N ALA A 33 -0.18 -1.85 -11.72
CA ALA A 33 -0.97 -1.71 -12.95
C ALA A 33 -0.85 -0.32 -13.59
N LEU A 34 -0.60 0.72 -12.79
CA LEU A 34 -0.38 2.10 -13.23
C LEU A 34 1.07 2.39 -13.63
N GLY A 35 2.00 1.44 -13.44
CA GLY A 35 3.40 1.56 -13.85
C GLY A 35 4.29 2.30 -12.87
N PHE A 36 3.98 2.29 -11.57
CA PHE A 36 4.89 2.81 -10.54
C PHE A 36 6.15 1.93 -10.45
N ASP A 37 7.30 2.57 -10.22
CA ASP A 37 8.63 1.95 -10.31
C ASP A 37 9.12 1.32 -9.00
N GLY A 38 8.48 1.58 -7.87
CA GLY A 38 8.94 1.12 -6.57
C GLY A 38 7.87 1.18 -5.48
N VAL A 39 8.01 0.26 -4.54
CA VAL A 39 7.13 0.10 -3.37
C VAL A 39 8.01 0.02 -2.13
N TRP A 40 7.75 0.85 -1.14
CA TRP A 40 8.42 0.83 0.16
C TRP A 40 7.41 0.62 1.26
N LEU A 41 7.76 -0.24 2.21
CA LEU A 41 6.94 -0.57 3.37
C LEU A 41 7.66 -0.04 4.61
N ALA A 42 6.94 0.64 5.50
CA ALA A 42 7.48 1.02 6.80
C ALA A 42 7.55 -0.20 7.74
N GLU A 43 8.57 -0.22 8.60
CA GLU A 43 8.71 -1.18 9.71
C GLU A 43 7.92 -0.73 10.94
#